data_AF-A0A958G0V3-F1
#
_entry.id   AF-A0A958G0V3-F1
#
_cell.length_a   1.000
_cell.length_b   1.000
_cell.length_c   1.000
_cell.angle_alpha   90.00
_cell.angle_beta   90.00
_cell.angle_gamma   90.00
#
_symmetry.space_group_name_H-M   'P 1'
#
loop_
_entity.id
_entity.type
_entity.pdbx_description
1 polymer ?
#
loop_
_entity_poly.entity_id
_entity_poly.type
_entity_poly.pdbx_seq_one_letter_code
_entity_poly.pdbx_strand_id
1 'polypeptide(L)'
;MEPFNIFVGVPSSVNAALLAKEEGLTVLSYCSSITSELRRSARDRTWHDRAVKSVYFSGCPSLQLSHNFFATVLGAVYDLFPRTSNPEVTLQIDTQQVFFTGLQRAQRDGVTRVRLKPSAEGRIARQNFLKAVETIRLAKFKSLSTALVYDEACSSLESFREKLLYVTEFDPEHINCIVGANSKALPLLRGWNRKDLFEYKQLFDDSLNGLGYEQCGLLSFAKPGHAPIYSRLAWHSDEFLGVGVGALTRMRRQNYSCLELQNATDVRDYLERTKSKGNAVVATRKFNAQALLKEYVSNQLLSTQGLSLTELEKMNSKGLITYDPTAIDALLEDHYLESHGEWIRLTHKGLLVFTNVAGSISQAC
;
A
#
# COMPACT_ATOMS: atom_id res chain seq x y z
N MET A 1 -9.35 17.36 12.53
CA MET A 1 -9.54 15.90 12.36
C MET A 1 -8.34 15.31 11.66
N GLU A 2 -8.04 14.03 11.89
CA GLU A 2 -6.90 13.37 11.25
C GLU A 2 -7.06 13.31 9.72
N PRO A 3 -6.01 13.65 8.96
CA PRO A 3 -6.03 13.52 7.51
C PRO A 3 -6.21 12.07 7.06
N PHE A 4 -6.81 11.87 5.88
CA PHE A 4 -7.12 10.55 5.33
C PHE A 4 -6.60 10.38 3.90
N ASN A 5 -6.74 9.16 3.39
CA ASN A 5 -6.19 8.73 2.11
C ASN A 5 -7.31 8.31 1.17
N ILE A 6 -7.10 8.55 -0.12
CA ILE A 6 -8.01 8.10 -1.17
C ILE A 6 -7.30 7.08 -2.06
N PHE A 7 -7.90 5.90 -2.21
CA PHE A 7 -7.49 4.91 -3.21
C PHE A 7 -8.44 4.95 -4.39
N VAL A 8 -7.88 5.14 -5.57
CA VAL A 8 -8.63 5.11 -6.82
C VAL A 8 -8.31 3.79 -7.53
N GLY A 9 -9.32 2.93 -7.60
CA GLY A 9 -9.28 1.74 -8.45
C GLY A 9 -9.30 2.17 -9.91
N VAL A 10 -8.32 1.73 -10.71
CA VAL A 10 -8.38 1.89 -12.18
C VAL A 10 -7.98 0.56 -12.81
N PRO A 11 -8.91 -0.20 -13.39
CA PRO A 11 -8.61 -1.57 -13.77
C PRO A 11 -7.87 -1.58 -15.10
N SER A 12 -6.96 -2.54 -15.26
CA SER A 12 -6.31 -2.82 -16.53
C SER A 12 -7.30 -3.18 -17.65
N SER A 13 -8.49 -3.70 -17.29
CA SER A 13 -9.59 -3.95 -18.23
C SER A 13 -10.30 -2.69 -18.71
N VAL A 14 -10.34 -1.61 -17.92
CA VAL A 14 -10.79 -0.29 -18.41
C VAL A 14 -9.79 0.18 -19.46
N ASN A 15 -8.49 -0.05 -19.28
CA ASN A 15 -7.55 0.27 -20.35
C ASN A 15 -7.84 -0.51 -21.63
N ALA A 16 -8.03 -1.83 -21.54
CA ALA A 16 -8.30 -2.67 -22.71
C ALA A 16 -9.65 -2.36 -23.36
N ALA A 17 -10.71 -2.18 -22.59
CA ALA A 17 -12.06 -1.94 -23.10
C ALA A 17 -12.25 -0.51 -23.63
N LEU A 18 -11.54 0.48 -23.07
CA LEU A 18 -11.45 1.83 -23.64
C LEU A 18 -10.65 1.86 -24.95
N LEU A 19 -9.58 1.07 -25.03
CA LEU A 19 -8.84 0.87 -26.27
C LEU A 19 -9.66 0.09 -27.30
N ALA A 20 -10.53 -0.83 -26.86
CA ALA A 20 -11.41 -1.63 -27.70
C ALA A 20 -12.72 -0.91 -28.10
N LYS A 21 -12.96 0.32 -27.61
CA LYS A 21 -14.18 1.11 -27.87
C LYS A 21 -15.48 0.34 -27.59
N GLU A 22 -15.52 -0.42 -26.51
CA GLU A 22 -16.74 -1.12 -26.13
C GLU A 22 -17.90 -0.13 -25.88
N GLU A 23 -19.09 -0.48 -26.36
CA GLU A 23 -20.27 0.37 -26.31
C GLU A 23 -20.63 0.73 -24.85
N GLY A 24 -20.73 2.04 -24.55
CA GLY A 24 -21.06 2.57 -23.23
C GLY A 24 -19.91 2.68 -22.23
N LEU A 25 -18.73 2.12 -22.52
CA LEU A 25 -17.55 2.21 -21.66
C LEU A 25 -16.59 3.31 -22.16
N THR A 26 -16.55 4.45 -21.48
CA THR A 26 -15.65 5.58 -21.82
C THR A 26 -14.90 6.08 -20.60
N VAL A 27 -13.75 6.73 -20.79
CA VAL A 27 -13.03 7.35 -19.65
C VAL A 27 -13.93 8.37 -18.97
N LEU A 28 -14.76 9.05 -19.74
CA LEU A 28 -15.71 10.04 -19.24
C LEU A 28 -16.80 9.41 -18.36
N SER A 29 -17.40 8.29 -18.78
CA SER A 29 -18.39 7.58 -17.95
C SER A 29 -17.76 7.04 -16.67
N TYR A 30 -16.50 6.59 -16.73
CA TYR A 30 -15.75 6.16 -15.56
C TYR A 30 -15.41 7.30 -14.60
N CYS A 31 -14.89 8.43 -15.11
CA CYS A 31 -14.63 9.65 -14.32
C CYS A 31 -15.91 10.15 -13.65
N SER A 32 -17.04 10.12 -14.38
CA SER A 32 -18.33 10.57 -13.87
C SER A 32 -18.80 9.69 -12.70
N SER A 33 -18.55 8.38 -12.77
CA SER A 33 -18.89 7.43 -11.72
C SER A 33 -18.02 7.61 -10.48
N ILE A 34 -16.69 7.76 -10.66
CA ILE A 34 -15.76 8.10 -9.55
C ILE A 34 -16.18 9.43 -8.90
N THR A 35 -16.46 10.46 -9.70
CA THR A 35 -16.87 11.78 -9.20
C THR A 35 -18.17 11.69 -8.41
N SER A 36 -19.11 10.84 -8.84
CA SER A 36 -20.37 10.61 -8.12
C SER A 36 -20.14 9.92 -6.77
N GLU A 37 -19.24 8.93 -6.69
CA GLU A 37 -18.84 8.33 -5.42
C GLU A 37 -18.16 9.34 -4.49
N LEU A 38 -17.22 10.15 -5.00
CA LEU A 38 -16.56 11.19 -4.23
C LEU A 38 -17.57 12.19 -3.66
N ARG A 39 -18.54 12.66 -4.47
CA ARG A 39 -19.60 13.56 -4.01
C ARG A 39 -20.47 12.95 -2.92
N ARG A 40 -20.75 11.65 -3.00
CA ARG A 40 -21.47 10.93 -1.95
C ARG A 40 -20.64 10.85 -0.68
N SER A 41 -19.37 10.46 -0.78
CA SER A 41 -18.44 10.34 0.35
C SER A 41 -18.19 11.68 1.03
N ALA A 42 -18.19 12.79 0.28
CA ALA A 42 -18.08 14.15 0.83
C ALA A 42 -19.28 14.56 1.70
N ARG A 43 -20.42 13.88 1.58
CA ARG A 43 -21.59 14.09 2.46
C ARG A 43 -21.56 13.20 3.71
N ASP A 44 -20.67 12.20 3.74
CA ASP A 44 -20.48 11.35 4.91
C ASP A 44 -19.61 12.06 5.94
N ARG A 45 -20.09 12.14 7.18
CA ARG A 45 -19.40 12.79 8.30
C ARG A 45 -18.03 12.15 8.60
N THR A 46 -17.81 10.93 8.13
CA THR A 46 -16.52 10.22 8.23
C THR A 46 -15.42 10.90 7.42
N TRP A 47 -15.75 11.63 6.35
CA TRP A 47 -14.78 12.18 5.39
C TRP A 47 -14.88 13.70 5.17
N HIS A 48 -16.10 14.27 5.20
CA HIS A 48 -16.44 15.64 4.80
C HIS A 48 -15.39 16.72 5.15
N ASP A 49 -14.98 16.79 6.42
CA ASP A 49 -14.13 17.88 6.95
C ASP A 49 -12.68 17.43 7.20
N ARG A 50 -12.28 16.26 6.67
CA ARG A 50 -10.92 15.73 6.84
C ARG A 50 -10.06 16.13 5.66
N ALA A 51 -8.81 16.45 5.93
CA ALA A 51 -7.86 16.76 4.86
C ALA A 51 -7.40 15.47 4.15
N VAL A 52 -7.33 15.48 2.83
CA VAL A 52 -6.70 14.42 2.04
C VAL A 52 -5.18 14.60 2.15
N LYS A 53 -4.49 13.58 2.69
CA LYS A 53 -3.01 13.52 2.78
C LYS A 53 -2.38 12.73 1.63
N SER A 54 -3.12 11.81 1.01
CA SER A 54 -2.63 11.09 -0.17
C SER A 54 -3.76 10.62 -1.10
N VAL A 55 -3.43 10.49 -2.39
CA VAL A 55 -4.25 9.86 -3.42
C VAL A 55 -3.41 8.79 -4.13
N TYR A 56 -3.88 7.55 -4.17
CA TYR A 56 -3.19 6.45 -4.83
C TYR A 56 -4.01 5.91 -6.01
N PHE A 57 -3.49 6.09 -7.22
CA PHE A 57 -4.05 5.50 -8.44
C PHE A 57 -3.49 4.10 -8.66
N SER A 58 -4.34 3.10 -8.44
CA SER A 58 -4.01 1.67 -8.54
C SER A 58 -4.38 1.07 -9.89
N GLY A 59 -3.95 -0.19 -10.12
CA GLY A 59 -4.37 -1.00 -11.27
C GLY A 59 -3.76 -0.64 -12.62
N CYS A 60 -2.72 0.21 -12.61
CA CYS A 60 -1.94 0.61 -13.78
C CYS A 60 -2.81 1.28 -14.86
N PRO A 61 -3.41 2.46 -14.59
CA PRO A 61 -4.12 3.20 -15.63
C PRO A 61 -3.20 3.43 -16.81
N SER A 62 -3.65 3.11 -18.01
CA SER A 62 -2.85 3.37 -19.21
C SER A 62 -2.76 4.88 -19.38
N LEU A 63 -1.52 5.36 -19.52
CA LEU A 63 -1.25 6.77 -19.81
C LEU A 63 -1.84 7.21 -21.17
N GLN A 64 -2.31 6.26 -21.99
CA GLN A 64 -3.00 6.53 -23.26
C GLN A 64 -4.48 6.87 -23.08
N LEU A 65 -5.05 6.71 -21.87
CA LEU A 65 -6.48 6.86 -21.64
C LEU A 65 -6.85 8.27 -21.25
N SER A 66 -7.36 9.00 -22.25
CA SER A 66 -8.00 10.32 -22.16
C SER A 66 -7.18 11.40 -21.48
N HIS A 67 -6.99 12.48 -22.22
CA HIS A 67 -6.09 13.58 -21.91
C HIS A 67 -6.32 14.27 -20.54
N ASN A 68 -7.39 13.95 -19.78
CA ASN A 68 -7.78 14.65 -18.56
C ASN A 68 -8.22 13.73 -17.39
N PHE A 69 -7.95 12.41 -17.40
CA PHE A 69 -8.41 11.53 -16.30
C PHE A 69 -7.94 12.01 -14.92
N PHE A 70 -6.62 12.19 -14.75
CA PHE A 70 -6.03 12.62 -13.47
C PHE A 70 -6.52 14.01 -13.08
N ALA A 71 -6.53 14.97 -14.01
CA ALA A 71 -7.07 16.31 -13.76
C ALA A 71 -8.54 16.28 -13.28
N THR A 72 -9.37 15.42 -13.88
CA THR A 72 -10.79 15.33 -13.53
C THR A 72 -10.98 14.74 -12.14
N VAL A 73 -10.31 13.62 -11.84
CA VAL A 73 -10.45 12.94 -10.54
C VAL A 73 -9.81 13.77 -9.43
N LEU A 74 -8.60 14.29 -9.62
CA LEU A 74 -7.93 15.13 -8.61
C LEU A 74 -8.64 16.47 -8.43
N GLY A 75 -9.15 17.07 -9.50
CA GLY A 75 -10.02 18.25 -9.41
C GLY A 75 -11.23 17.97 -8.52
N ALA A 76 -11.97 16.90 -8.78
CA ALA A 76 -13.09 16.50 -7.95
C ALA A 76 -12.69 16.23 -6.48
N VAL A 77 -11.54 15.58 -6.23
CA VAL A 77 -11.05 15.37 -4.87
C VAL A 77 -10.79 16.71 -4.17
N TYR A 78 -10.10 17.65 -4.81
CA TYR A 78 -9.75 18.93 -4.19
C TYR A 78 -10.90 19.93 -4.11
N ASP A 79 -11.93 19.79 -4.95
CA ASP A 79 -13.15 20.58 -4.84
C ASP A 79 -14.05 20.11 -3.69
N LEU A 80 -13.98 18.81 -3.33
CA LEU A 80 -14.89 18.19 -2.37
C LEU A 80 -14.29 18.03 -0.97
N PHE A 81 -12.96 17.97 -0.85
CA PHE A 81 -12.27 17.73 0.41
C PHE A 81 -11.14 18.74 0.64
N PRO A 82 -10.91 19.18 1.89
CA PRO A 82 -9.67 19.86 2.24
C PRO A 82 -8.45 19.01 1.89
N ARG A 83 -7.27 19.61 1.73
CA ARG A 83 -6.02 18.89 1.46
C ARG A 83 -4.90 19.36 2.38
N THR A 84 -3.94 18.49 2.66
CA THR A 84 -2.69 18.88 3.32
C THR A 84 -1.88 19.81 2.42
N SER A 85 -0.84 20.45 2.97
CA SER A 85 0.02 21.38 2.21
C SER A 85 0.77 20.72 1.06
N ASN A 86 1.11 19.43 1.21
CA ASN A 86 1.81 18.64 0.21
C ASN A 86 1.24 17.22 0.15
N PRO A 87 0.06 17.02 -0.48
CA PRO A 87 -0.54 15.69 -0.56
C PRO A 87 0.28 14.81 -1.50
N GLU A 88 0.56 13.57 -1.10
CA GLU A 88 1.23 12.61 -1.99
C GLU A 88 0.23 12.09 -3.02
N VAL A 89 0.52 12.22 -4.31
CA VAL A 89 -0.26 11.61 -5.38
C VAL A 89 0.58 10.57 -6.09
N THR A 90 0.26 9.29 -5.85
CA THR A 90 1.01 8.16 -6.39
C THR A 90 0.28 7.53 -7.57
N LEU A 91 0.98 7.38 -8.69
CA LEU A 91 0.53 6.65 -9.85
C LEU A 91 1.25 5.30 -9.93
N GLN A 92 0.51 4.20 -9.82
CA GLN A 92 1.05 2.88 -10.17
C GLN A 92 1.02 2.68 -11.68
N ILE A 93 2.11 2.20 -12.29
CA ILE A 93 2.20 2.00 -13.74
C ILE A 93 2.97 0.72 -14.08
N ASP A 94 2.59 0.08 -15.19
CA ASP A 94 3.34 -1.04 -15.74
C ASP A 94 4.55 -0.54 -16.55
N THR A 95 5.69 -1.23 -16.45
CA THR A 95 6.90 -0.97 -17.25
C THR A 95 6.63 -0.78 -18.74
N GLN A 96 5.63 -1.47 -19.32
CA GLN A 96 5.34 -1.39 -20.75
C GLN A 96 4.46 -0.19 -21.14
N GLN A 97 3.86 0.51 -20.15
CA GLN A 97 2.91 1.59 -20.39
C GLN A 97 3.49 2.97 -20.06
N VAL A 98 4.80 3.08 -19.92
CA VAL A 98 5.49 4.32 -19.59
C VAL A 98 5.77 5.12 -20.87
N PHE A 99 5.09 6.26 -21.02
CA PHE A 99 5.26 7.19 -22.14
C PHE A 99 5.59 8.59 -21.61
N PHE A 100 6.59 9.25 -22.18
CA PHE A 100 7.06 10.56 -21.73
C PHE A 100 5.95 11.62 -21.67
N THR A 101 5.17 11.75 -22.74
CA THR A 101 4.06 12.73 -22.82
C THR A 101 2.97 12.45 -21.79
N GLY A 102 2.66 11.18 -21.54
CA GLY A 102 1.71 10.77 -20.50
C GLY A 102 2.20 11.09 -19.09
N LEU A 103 3.50 10.89 -18.83
CA LEU A 103 4.12 11.22 -17.55
C LEU A 103 4.17 12.74 -17.30
N GLN A 104 4.57 13.54 -18.29
CA GLN A 104 4.52 15.00 -18.20
C GLN A 104 3.11 15.48 -17.89
N ARG A 105 2.12 14.86 -18.53
CA ARG A 105 0.72 15.20 -18.28
C ARG A 105 0.27 14.82 -16.87
N ALA A 106 0.57 13.61 -16.42
CA ALA A 106 0.27 13.17 -15.07
C ALA A 106 0.90 14.10 -14.03
N GLN A 107 2.16 14.52 -14.21
CA GLN A 107 2.83 15.49 -13.35
C GLN A 107 2.11 16.84 -13.34
N ARG A 108 1.73 17.36 -14.51
CA ARG A 108 0.97 18.60 -14.65
C ARG A 108 -0.38 18.55 -13.95
N ASP A 109 -1.04 17.39 -13.99
CA ASP A 109 -2.34 17.17 -13.37
C ASP A 109 -2.22 16.93 -11.85
N GLY A 110 -1.00 16.84 -11.30
CA GLY A 110 -0.74 16.80 -9.85
C GLY A 110 -0.13 15.51 -9.33
N VAL A 111 0.22 14.54 -10.19
CA VAL A 111 0.91 13.31 -9.76
C VAL A 111 2.33 13.65 -9.30
N THR A 112 2.72 13.20 -8.10
CA THR A 112 4.02 13.52 -7.48
C THR A 112 4.97 12.34 -7.38
N ARG A 113 4.44 11.10 -7.40
CA ARG A 113 5.21 9.85 -7.30
C ARG A 113 4.76 8.84 -8.35
N VAL A 114 5.70 8.10 -8.91
CA VAL A 114 5.43 6.93 -9.77
C VAL A 114 5.84 5.66 -9.03
N ARG A 115 4.94 4.67 -8.99
CA ARG A 115 5.24 3.32 -8.56
C ARG A 115 5.29 2.39 -9.78
N LEU A 116 6.48 1.99 -10.16
CA LEU A 116 6.71 1.09 -11.29
C LEU A 116 6.50 -0.36 -10.85
N LYS A 117 5.52 -1.02 -11.47
CA LYS A 117 5.28 -2.44 -11.26
C LYS A 117 6.34 -3.23 -12.04
N PRO A 118 7.11 -4.13 -11.41
CA PRO A 118 8.06 -4.98 -12.11
C PRO A 118 7.32 -5.89 -13.11
N SER A 119 7.92 -6.12 -14.28
CA SER A 119 7.44 -7.10 -15.26
C SER A 119 7.95 -8.50 -14.95
N ALA A 120 7.33 -9.52 -15.55
CA ALA A 120 7.81 -10.91 -15.49
C ALA A 120 9.24 -11.00 -16.02
N GLU A 121 10.09 -11.80 -15.39
CA GLU A 121 11.56 -11.77 -15.55
C GLU A 121 12.08 -12.13 -16.95
N GLY A 122 13.33 -11.72 -17.24
CA GLY A 122 14.07 -12.00 -18.48
C GLY A 122 14.73 -10.76 -19.10
N ARG A 123 15.55 -10.95 -20.15
CA ARG A 123 16.30 -9.86 -20.81
C ARG A 123 15.40 -8.74 -21.36
N ILE A 124 14.25 -9.09 -21.92
CA ILE A 124 13.27 -8.13 -22.45
C ILE A 124 12.65 -7.31 -21.31
N ALA A 125 12.37 -7.95 -20.18
CA ALA A 125 11.86 -7.28 -18.98
C ALA A 125 12.85 -6.24 -18.46
N ARG A 126 14.14 -6.58 -18.44
CA ARG A 126 15.22 -5.66 -18.07
C ARG A 126 15.27 -4.42 -18.96
N GLN A 127 15.21 -4.61 -20.28
CA GLN A 127 15.22 -3.50 -21.22
C GLN A 127 13.99 -2.60 -21.07
N ASN A 128 12.80 -3.19 -20.86
CA ASN A 128 11.58 -2.41 -20.65
C ASN A 128 11.62 -1.63 -19.34
N PHE A 129 12.16 -2.22 -18.27
CA PHE A 129 12.33 -1.54 -16.99
C PHE A 129 13.31 -0.37 -17.10
N LEU A 130 14.47 -0.56 -17.73
CA LEU A 130 15.45 0.52 -17.97
C LEU A 130 14.80 1.68 -18.72
N LYS A 131 14.15 1.40 -19.85
CA LYS A 131 13.46 2.43 -20.66
C LYS A 131 12.39 3.15 -19.84
N ALA A 132 11.64 2.43 -19.02
CA ALA A 132 10.63 3.03 -18.15
C ALA A 132 11.27 3.97 -17.12
N VAL A 133 12.33 3.54 -16.45
CA VAL A 133 13.07 4.36 -15.47
C VAL A 133 13.64 5.61 -16.15
N GLU A 134 14.35 5.46 -17.27
CA GLU A 134 14.89 6.58 -18.05
C GLU A 134 13.81 7.59 -18.41
N THR A 135 12.65 7.11 -18.89
CA THR A 135 11.52 7.96 -19.24
C THR A 135 10.93 8.69 -18.02
N ILE A 136 10.84 8.02 -16.86
CA ILE A 136 10.38 8.62 -15.60
C ILE A 136 11.35 9.70 -15.11
N ARG A 137 12.66 9.45 -15.22
CA ARG A 137 13.70 10.42 -14.86
C ARG A 137 13.70 11.61 -15.81
N LEU A 138 13.55 11.39 -17.12
CA LEU A 138 13.38 12.46 -18.11
C LEU A 138 12.15 13.32 -17.81
N ALA A 139 11.06 12.71 -17.35
CA ALA A 139 9.86 13.43 -16.92
C ALA A 139 10.01 14.12 -15.54
N LYS A 140 11.19 14.05 -14.91
CA LYS A 140 11.55 14.74 -13.66
C LYS A 140 10.64 14.41 -12.47
N PHE A 141 10.16 13.16 -12.39
CA PHE A 141 9.52 12.69 -11.16
C PHE A 141 10.54 12.62 -10.03
N LYS A 142 10.21 13.26 -8.90
CA LYS A 142 11.08 13.30 -7.73
C LYS A 142 11.14 11.96 -6.99
N SER A 143 10.10 11.13 -7.12
CA SER A 143 10.03 9.86 -6.41
C SER A 143 9.52 8.76 -7.34
N LEU A 144 10.41 7.79 -7.56
CA LEU A 144 10.17 6.52 -8.18
C LEU A 144 10.20 5.44 -7.10
N SER A 145 9.14 4.67 -6.99
CA SER A 145 9.14 3.44 -6.22
C SER A 145 9.03 2.22 -7.12
N THR A 146 9.61 1.10 -6.67
CA THR A 146 9.40 -0.19 -7.32
C THR A 146 9.28 -1.30 -6.30
N ALA A 147 8.82 -2.46 -6.75
CA ALA A 147 8.72 -3.63 -5.90
C ALA A 147 9.68 -4.72 -6.38
N LEU A 148 10.35 -5.36 -5.43
CA LEU A 148 10.98 -6.66 -5.66
C LEU A 148 9.93 -7.72 -5.34
N VAL A 149 9.55 -8.54 -6.31
CA VAL A 149 8.58 -9.62 -6.07
C VAL A 149 9.34 -10.87 -5.67
N TYR A 150 9.10 -11.36 -4.46
CA TYR A 150 9.53 -12.69 -4.04
C TYR A 150 8.57 -13.74 -4.62
N ASP A 151 9.05 -14.44 -5.64
CA ASP A 151 8.34 -15.48 -6.40
C ASP A 151 9.26 -16.70 -6.64
N GLU A 152 8.82 -17.66 -7.46
CA GLU A 152 9.61 -18.87 -7.76
C GLU A 152 11.01 -18.57 -8.35
N ALA A 153 11.17 -17.43 -9.00
CA ALA A 153 12.46 -17.04 -9.56
C ALA A 153 13.43 -16.47 -8.50
N CYS A 154 12.90 -16.08 -7.34
CA CYS A 154 13.68 -15.76 -6.13
C CYS A 154 13.83 -16.95 -5.18
N SER A 155 13.86 -18.18 -5.71
CA SER A 155 13.90 -19.41 -4.90
C SER A 155 15.22 -19.64 -4.15
N SER A 156 16.27 -18.86 -4.41
CA SER A 156 17.53 -18.86 -3.66
C SER A 156 17.97 -17.45 -3.23
N LEU A 157 18.82 -17.39 -2.19
CA LEU A 157 19.45 -16.15 -1.74
C LEU A 157 20.26 -15.46 -2.85
N GLU A 158 20.97 -16.25 -3.66
CA GLU A 158 21.76 -15.72 -4.78
C GLU A 158 20.87 -15.08 -5.84
N SER A 159 19.77 -15.74 -6.26
CA SER A 159 18.88 -15.14 -7.25
C SER A 159 18.15 -13.91 -6.72
N PHE A 160 17.83 -13.89 -5.42
CA PHE A 160 17.32 -12.68 -4.76
C PHE A 160 18.37 -11.55 -4.72
N ARG A 161 19.64 -11.87 -4.44
CA ARG A 161 20.74 -10.91 -4.45
C ARG A 161 20.91 -10.29 -5.84
N GLU A 162 20.92 -11.12 -6.88
CA GLU A 162 21.02 -10.66 -8.27
C GLU A 162 19.85 -9.73 -8.62
N LYS A 163 18.62 -10.08 -8.22
CA LYS A 163 17.43 -9.24 -8.45
C LYS A 163 17.49 -7.94 -7.67
N LEU A 164 18.00 -7.96 -6.44
CA LEU A 164 18.18 -6.77 -5.62
C LEU A 164 19.21 -5.83 -6.23
N LEU A 165 20.39 -6.35 -6.60
CA LEU A 165 21.43 -5.59 -7.30
C LEU A 165 20.89 -4.96 -8.59
N TYR A 166 20.13 -5.75 -9.36
CA TYR A 166 19.47 -5.28 -10.55
C TYR A 166 18.50 -4.12 -10.26
N VAL A 167 17.65 -4.23 -9.24
CA VAL A 167 16.72 -3.14 -8.88
C VAL A 167 17.45 -1.89 -8.40
N THR A 168 18.55 -2.04 -7.65
CA THR A 168 19.32 -0.91 -7.12
C THR A 168 20.15 -0.19 -8.17
N GLU A 169 20.55 -0.85 -9.27
CA GLU A 169 21.19 -0.18 -10.43
C GLU A 169 20.36 0.98 -10.99
N PHE A 170 19.03 0.92 -10.86
CA PHE A 170 18.13 1.99 -11.33
C PHE A 170 17.91 3.11 -10.31
N ASP A 171 18.52 2.98 -9.14
CA ASP A 171 18.53 3.96 -8.07
C ASP A 171 17.14 4.54 -7.70
N PRO A 172 16.10 3.70 -7.50
CA PRO A 172 14.76 4.18 -7.13
C PRO A 172 14.77 4.89 -5.76
N GLU A 173 13.86 5.82 -5.51
CA GLU A 173 13.78 6.46 -4.20
C GLU A 173 13.12 5.57 -3.12
N HIS A 174 12.40 4.54 -3.54
CA HIS A 174 11.75 3.58 -2.64
C HIS A 174 11.68 2.18 -3.23
N ILE A 175 12.09 1.18 -2.47
CA ILE A 175 12.05 -0.24 -2.83
C ILE A 175 11.21 -0.95 -1.78
N ASN A 176 10.24 -1.74 -2.23
CA ASN A 176 9.48 -2.63 -1.36
C ASN A 176 9.62 -4.08 -1.83
N CYS A 177 9.97 -5.00 -0.96
CA CYS A 177 9.87 -6.42 -1.26
C CYS A 177 8.46 -6.90 -0.93
N ILE A 178 7.78 -7.42 -1.96
CA ILE A 178 6.44 -7.99 -1.85
C ILE A 178 6.49 -9.45 -2.20
N VAL A 179 5.59 -10.20 -1.61
CA VAL A 179 5.40 -11.60 -1.97
C VAL A 179 4.45 -11.69 -3.15
N GLY A 180 4.79 -12.49 -4.16
CA GLY A 180 3.89 -12.79 -5.27
C GLY A 180 2.67 -13.61 -4.83
N ALA A 181 1.45 -13.18 -5.20
CA ALA A 181 0.20 -13.86 -4.85
C ALA A 181 0.11 -15.32 -5.33
N ASN A 182 0.75 -15.64 -6.46
CA ASN A 182 0.83 -16.98 -7.05
C ASN A 182 2.15 -17.70 -6.70
N SER A 183 2.95 -17.14 -5.80
CA SER A 183 4.19 -17.78 -5.39
C SER A 183 3.85 -19.11 -4.71
N LYS A 184 4.46 -20.22 -5.15
CA LYS A 184 4.48 -21.46 -4.35
C LYS A 184 5.12 -21.25 -2.97
N ALA A 185 5.79 -20.12 -2.78
CA ALA A 185 6.25 -19.68 -1.48
C ALA A 185 5.17 -19.00 -0.63
N LEU A 186 3.92 -18.77 -1.07
CA LEU A 186 2.86 -18.18 -0.24
C LEU A 186 2.47 -19.05 0.98
N PRO A 187 2.33 -20.39 0.84
CA PRO A 187 2.19 -21.30 1.98
C PRO A 187 3.48 -21.39 2.79
N LEU A 188 4.64 -21.37 2.12
CA LEU A 188 5.94 -21.27 2.79
C LEU A 188 6.07 -19.95 3.53
N LEU A 189 5.45 -18.83 3.16
CA LEU A 189 5.47 -17.55 3.86
C LEU A 189 4.61 -17.52 5.11
N ARG A 190 3.53 -18.29 5.09
CA ARG A 190 2.74 -18.59 6.28
C ARG A 190 3.50 -19.49 7.26
N GLY A 191 4.67 -19.98 6.88
CA GLY A 191 5.64 -20.64 7.75
C GLY A 191 7.04 -20.57 7.14
N TRP A 192 7.58 -19.36 6.93
CA TRP A 192 8.92 -19.24 6.32
C TRP A 192 9.80 -20.09 7.20
N ASN A 193 10.66 -20.93 6.62
CA ASN A 193 11.75 -21.44 7.42
C ASN A 193 12.39 -20.19 7.99
N ARG A 194 12.31 -20.07 9.32
CA ARG A 194 12.55 -18.83 10.04
C ARG A 194 13.93 -18.28 9.66
N LYS A 195 14.87 -19.21 9.44
CA LYS A 195 16.21 -18.99 8.94
C LYS A 195 16.24 -18.23 7.60
N ASP A 196 15.45 -18.65 6.62
CA ASP A 196 15.40 -18.02 5.30
C ASP A 196 14.91 -16.57 5.41
N LEU A 197 13.93 -16.26 6.28
CA LEU A 197 13.44 -14.88 6.49
C LEU A 197 14.51 -13.94 6.92
N PHE A 198 15.27 -14.43 7.86
CA PHE A 198 16.37 -13.70 8.39
C PHE A 198 17.47 -13.50 7.35
N GLU A 199 17.86 -14.53 6.60
CA GLU A 199 18.90 -14.41 5.59
C GLU A 199 18.49 -13.45 4.46
N TYR A 200 17.25 -13.50 3.97
CA TYR A 200 16.76 -12.55 2.97
C TYR A 200 16.65 -11.12 3.52
N LYS A 201 16.16 -10.95 4.75
CA LYS A 201 16.06 -9.64 5.41
C LYS A 201 17.45 -9.04 5.62
N GLN A 202 18.39 -9.82 6.14
CA GLN A 202 19.76 -9.38 6.37
C GLN A 202 20.42 -8.97 5.06
N LEU A 203 20.29 -9.79 4.02
CA LEU A 203 20.78 -9.43 2.69
C LEU A 203 20.16 -8.12 2.16
N PHE A 204 18.86 -7.93 2.38
CA PHE A 204 18.14 -6.70 1.99
C PHE A 204 18.66 -5.49 2.76
N ASP A 205 18.87 -5.61 4.07
CA ASP A 205 19.40 -4.56 4.95
C ASP A 205 20.83 -4.18 4.55
N ASP A 206 21.72 -5.16 4.50
CA ASP A 206 23.15 -4.96 4.20
C ASP A 206 23.33 -4.31 2.81
N SER A 207 22.52 -4.72 1.83
CA SER A 207 22.60 -4.19 0.47
C SER A 207 22.07 -2.77 0.35
N LEU A 208 21.04 -2.39 1.11
CA LEU A 208 20.35 -1.10 0.93
C LEU A 208 20.85 -0.01 1.88
N ASN A 209 21.26 -0.36 3.10
CA ASN A 209 21.81 0.60 4.06
C ASN A 209 23.08 1.28 3.51
N GLY A 210 23.97 0.50 2.89
CA GLY A 210 25.19 1.01 2.26
C GLY A 210 24.94 1.93 1.04
N LEU A 211 23.73 1.90 0.48
CA LEU A 211 23.32 2.72 -0.66
C LEU A 211 22.50 3.96 -0.27
N GLY A 212 22.41 4.27 1.03
CA GLY A 212 21.72 5.45 1.55
C GLY A 212 20.20 5.31 1.63
N TYR A 213 19.68 4.08 1.65
CA TYR A 213 18.28 3.81 1.95
C TYR A 213 18.10 3.60 3.45
N GLU A 214 16.98 4.09 3.96
CA GLU A 214 16.54 3.87 5.34
C GLU A 214 15.37 2.90 5.34
N GLN A 215 15.38 1.98 6.31
CA GLN A 215 14.25 1.10 6.53
C GLN A 215 13.04 1.94 6.94
N CYS A 216 11.94 1.79 6.21
CA CYS A 216 10.66 2.44 6.52
C CYS A 216 9.55 1.45 6.87
N GLY A 217 9.78 0.15 6.65
CA GLY A 217 8.99 -0.98 7.17
C GLY A 217 9.74 -2.30 6.98
N LEU A 218 9.21 -3.44 7.41
CA LEU A 218 9.94 -4.72 7.45
C LEU A 218 10.72 -5.03 6.17
N LEU A 219 10.08 -4.93 5.02
CA LEU A 219 10.69 -5.23 3.73
C LEU A 219 10.62 -4.01 2.81
N SER A 220 10.69 -2.81 3.38
CA SER A 220 10.43 -1.55 2.67
C SER A 220 11.47 -0.51 3.03
N PHE A 221 12.19 0.00 2.03
CA PHE A 221 13.34 0.87 2.17
C PHE A 221 13.19 2.09 1.28
N ALA A 222 13.45 3.26 1.82
CA ALA A 222 13.36 4.51 1.07
C ALA A 222 14.55 5.40 1.35
N LYS A 223 14.96 6.18 0.37
CA LYS A 223 15.86 7.30 0.62
C LYS A 223 15.21 8.31 1.57
N PRO A 224 16.01 9.11 2.32
CA PRO A 224 15.48 10.12 3.22
C PRO A 224 14.44 11.02 2.54
N GLY A 225 13.28 11.18 3.17
CA GLY A 225 12.16 11.97 2.63
C GLY A 225 11.30 11.28 1.56
N HIS A 226 11.61 10.05 1.16
CA HIS A 226 10.90 9.31 0.11
C HIS A 226 10.09 8.11 0.61
N ALA A 227 9.95 7.90 1.91
CA ALA A 227 9.05 6.90 2.46
C ALA A 227 7.60 7.19 2.04
N PRO A 228 6.92 6.27 1.32
CA PRO A 228 5.58 6.52 0.80
C PRO A 228 4.52 6.61 1.90
N ILE A 229 3.58 7.54 1.74
CA ILE A 229 2.44 7.66 2.66
C ILE A 229 1.54 6.42 2.51
N TYR A 230 1.33 5.93 1.29
CA TYR A 230 0.44 4.79 1.04
C TYR A 230 0.90 3.49 1.72
N SER A 231 2.21 3.26 1.89
CA SER A 231 2.70 2.04 2.57
C SER A 231 2.51 2.08 4.07
N ARG A 232 2.54 3.28 4.67
CA ARG A 232 2.24 3.47 6.10
C ARG A 232 0.80 3.05 6.44
N LEU A 233 -0.11 3.11 5.47
CA LEU A 233 -1.53 2.75 5.68
C LEU A 233 -1.72 1.28 5.99
N ALA A 234 -0.93 0.42 5.34
CA ALA A 234 -0.93 -1.00 5.64
C ALA A 234 -0.37 -1.27 7.05
N TRP A 235 0.54 -0.44 7.55
CA TRP A 235 1.18 -0.66 8.86
C TRP A 235 0.41 -0.08 10.05
N HIS A 236 -0.26 1.05 9.88
CA HIS A 236 -1.02 1.69 10.95
C HIS A 236 -2.53 1.35 10.94
N SER A 237 -2.96 0.51 9.99
CA SER A 237 -4.37 0.15 9.80
C SER A 237 -5.24 1.41 9.71
N ASP A 238 -4.74 2.40 8.94
CA ASP A 238 -5.36 3.72 8.78
C ASP A 238 -6.72 3.61 8.07
N GLU A 239 -7.57 4.60 8.29
CA GLU A 239 -8.77 4.77 7.49
C GLU A 239 -8.43 5.27 6.08
N PHE A 240 -9.18 4.78 5.10
CA PHE A 240 -9.05 5.23 3.72
C PHE A 240 -10.36 5.10 2.96
N LEU A 241 -10.58 6.02 2.04
CA LEU A 241 -11.70 6.03 1.12
C LEU A 241 -11.28 5.37 -0.19
N GLY A 242 -11.95 4.29 -0.58
CA GLY A 242 -11.82 3.68 -1.89
C GLY A 242 -12.91 4.16 -2.82
N VAL A 243 -12.52 4.61 -4.01
CA VAL A 243 -13.43 4.92 -5.11
C VAL A 243 -12.97 4.23 -6.38
N GLY A 244 -13.90 3.95 -7.29
CA GLY A 244 -13.59 3.17 -8.48
C GLY A 244 -13.81 1.67 -8.30
N VAL A 245 -13.66 0.96 -9.39
CA VAL A 245 -13.91 -0.49 -9.49
C VAL A 245 -12.91 -1.27 -8.64
N GLY A 246 -13.40 -2.26 -7.90
CA GLY A 246 -12.64 -3.10 -6.98
C GLY A 246 -12.03 -2.36 -5.80
N ALA A 247 -12.28 -1.06 -5.64
CA ALA A 247 -11.72 -0.27 -4.55
C ALA A 247 -12.29 -0.71 -3.20
N LEU A 248 -11.44 -0.62 -2.17
CA LEU A 248 -11.81 -0.86 -0.78
C LEU A 248 -11.91 0.47 -0.04
N THR A 249 -12.96 0.63 0.76
CA THR A 249 -13.07 1.70 1.75
C THR A 249 -12.95 1.10 3.14
N ARG A 250 -12.10 1.65 3.99
CA ARG A 250 -11.91 1.21 5.38
C ARG A 250 -12.20 2.34 6.35
N MET A 251 -13.17 2.14 7.23
CA MET A 251 -13.65 3.12 8.21
C MET A 251 -13.61 2.53 9.61
N ARG A 252 -12.96 3.24 10.53
CA ARG A 252 -13.00 2.91 11.96
C ARG A 252 -14.30 3.45 12.56
N ARG A 253 -14.79 2.77 13.57
CA ARG A 253 -15.99 3.12 14.33
C ARG A 253 -15.60 3.39 15.77
N GLN A 254 -16.44 4.16 16.47
CA GLN A 254 -16.19 4.63 17.84
C GLN A 254 -15.98 3.49 18.86
N ASN A 255 -16.52 2.29 18.58
CA ASN A 255 -16.42 1.11 19.42
C ASN A 255 -15.22 0.19 19.09
N TYR A 256 -14.15 0.75 18.50
CA TYR A 256 -12.98 -0.02 18.06
C TYR A 256 -13.36 -1.20 17.16
N SER A 257 -14.34 -0.97 16.29
CA SER A 257 -14.64 -1.84 15.18
C SER A 257 -14.27 -1.15 13.87
N CYS A 258 -14.14 -1.93 12.82
CA CYS A 258 -13.87 -1.40 11.49
C CYS A 258 -14.89 -1.97 10.51
N LEU A 259 -15.30 -1.12 9.58
CA LEU A 259 -16.11 -1.48 8.43
C LEU A 259 -15.25 -1.37 7.19
N GLU A 260 -15.20 -2.44 6.40
CA GLU A 260 -14.58 -2.45 5.10
C GLU A 260 -15.63 -2.69 4.03
N LEU A 261 -15.70 -1.79 3.06
CA LEU A 261 -16.62 -1.85 1.93
C LEU A 261 -15.82 -2.17 0.68
N GLN A 262 -16.33 -3.07 -0.14
CA GLN A 262 -15.74 -3.40 -1.42
C GLN A 262 -16.66 -2.99 -2.56
N ASN A 263 -16.13 -2.21 -3.49
CA ASN A 263 -16.81 -1.89 -4.74
C ASN A 263 -16.77 -3.09 -5.71
N ALA A 264 -17.75 -3.15 -6.61
CA ALA A 264 -17.82 -4.13 -7.68
C ALA A 264 -16.49 -4.24 -8.41
N THR A 265 -16.03 -5.47 -8.68
CA THR A 265 -14.76 -5.74 -9.39
C THR A 265 -14.92 -5.77 -10.90
N ASP A 266 -16.14 -5.99 -11.39
CA ASP A 266 -16.48 -5.82 -12.80
C ASP A 266 -16.80 -4.36 -13.11
N VAL A 267 -16.27 -3.85 -14.22
CA VAL A 267 -16.41 -2.44 -14.58
C VAL A 267 -17.85 -2.08 -14.96
N ARG A 268 -18.58 -2.98 -15.64
CA ARG A 268 -19.96 -2.71 -16.07
C ARG A 268 -20.88 -2.69 -14.86
N ASP A 269 -20.73 -3.65 -13.95
CA ASP A 269 -21.46 -3.68 -12.68
C ASP A 269 -21.14 -2.42 -11.84
N TYR A 270 -19.88 -2.00 -11.78
CA TYR A 270 -19.49 -0.76 -11.11
C TYR A 270 -20.21 0.48 -11.70
N LEU A 271 -20.19 0.65 -13.02
CA LEU A 271 -20.84 1.78 -13.69
C LEU A 271 -22.37 1.77 -13.53
N GLU A 272 -23.00 0.60 -13.64
CA GLU A 272 -24.44 0.46 -13.49
C GLU A 272 -24.88 0.78 -12.06
N ARG A 273 -24.17 0.28 -11.05
CA ARG A 273 -24.47 0.54 -9.64
C ARG A 273 -24.25 1.99 -9.25
N THR A 274 -23.13 2.59 -9.66
CA THR A 274 -22.91 4.02 -9.40
C THR A 274 -23.99 4.88 -10.03
N LYS A 275 -24.43 4.57 -11.26
CA LYS A 275 -25.53 5.27 -11.93
C LYS A 275 -26.89 5.09 -11.25
N SER A 276 -27.24 3.87 -10.85
CA SER A 276 -28.57 3.53 -10.32
C SER A 276 -28.72 3.77 -8.82
N LYS A 277 -27.67 3.54 -8.02
CA LYS A 277 -27.68 3.55 -6.55
C LYS A 277 -26.79 4.64 -5.93
N GLY A 278 -25.99 5.33 -6.74
CA GLY A 278 -25.02 6.33 -6.26
C GLY A 278 -23.83 5.76 -5.49
N ASN A 279 -23.64 4.43 -5.48
CA ASN A 279 -22.47 3.73 -4.93
C ASN A 279 -22.31 2.37 -5.61
N ALA A 280 -21.10 1.81 -5.61
CA ALA A 280 -20.84 0.49 -6.20
C ALA A 280 -20.54 -0.63 -5.19
N VAL A 281 -20.96 -0.50 -3.93
CA VAL A 281 -20.63 -1.49 -2.90
C VAL A 281 -21.31 -2.84 -3.19
N VAL A 282 -20.52 -3.92 -3.18
CA VAL A 282 -20.97 -5.31 -3.38
C VAL A 282 -20.72 -6.19 -2.17
N ALA A 283 -19.73 -5.87 -1.35
CA ALA A 283 -19.44 -6.61 -0.13
C ALA A 283 -19.14 -5.66 1.03
N THR A 284 -19.45 -6.13 2.23
CA THR A 284 -19.21 -5.41 3.48
C THR A 284 -18.64 -6.38 4.50
N ARG A 285 -17.47 -6.08 5.04
CA ARG A 285 -16.82 -6.86 6.08
C ARG A 285 -16.74 -6.03 7.36
N LYS A 286 -17.03 -6.67 8.50
CA LYS A 286 -16.93 -6.07 9.83
C LYS A 286 -15.77 -6.73 10.57
N PHE A 287 -14.97 -5.91 11.25
CA PHE A 287 -13.89 -6.35 12.11
C PHE A 287 -14.20 -5.91 13.54
N ASN A 288 -14.13 -6.83 14.48
CA ASN A 288 -14.25 -6.54 15.92
C ASN A 288 -12.90 -6.11 16.50
N ALA A 289 -12.90 -5.68 17.76
CA ALA A 289 -11.69 -5.23 18.47
C ALA A 289 -10.58 -6.28 18.44
N GLN A 290 -10.88 -7.55 18.70
CA GLN A 290 -9.88 -8.64 18.67
C GLN A 290 -9.21 -8.80 17.30
N ALA A 291 -9.99 -8.73 16.21
CA ALA A 291 -9.44 -8.84 14.86
C ALA A 291 -8.54 -7.64 14.53
N LEU A 292 -8.93 -6.43 14.95
CA LEU A 292 -8.13 -5.23 14.76
C LEU A 292 -6.88 -5.21 15.63
N LEU A 293 -6.95 -5.74 16.85
CA LEU A 293 -5.80 -5.92 17.73
C LEU A 293 -4.76 -6.85 17.09
N LYS A 294 -5.19 -8.02 16.59
CA LYS A 294 -4.29 -8.95 15.88
C LYS A 294 -3.60 -8.29 14.69
N GLU A 295 -4.36 -7.52 13.92
CA GLU A 295 -3.83 -6.76 12.79
C GLU A 295 -2.84 -5.68 13.26
N TYR A 296 -3.20 -4.92 14.30
CA TYR A 296 -2.37 -3.87 14.90
C TYR A 296 -1.04 -4.42 15.43
N VAL A 297 -1.08 -5.46 16.27
CA VAL A 297 0.12 -6.12 16.82
C VAL A 297 1.02 -6.61 15.70
N SER A 298 0.46 -7.34 14.73
CA SER A 298 1.22 -7.88 13.60
C SER A 298 1.88 -6.76 12.80
N ASN A 299 1.14 -5.71 12.47
CA ASN A 299 1.64 -4.64 11.61
C ASN A 299 2.66 -3.74 12.32
N GLN A 300 2.45 -3.41 13.60
CA GLN A 300 3.34 -2.54 14.35
C GLN A 300 4.66 -3.22 14.70
N LEU A 301 4.66 -4.52 15.02
CA LEU A 301 5.90 -5.27 15.23
C LEU A 301 6.75 -5.37 13.95
N LEU A 302 6.11 -5.31 12.77
CA LEU A 302 6.78 -5.25 11.47
C LEU A 302 7.12 -3.82 11.02
N SER A 303 6.73 -2.80 11.79
CA SER A 303 7.12 -1.42 11.56
C SER A 303 8.50 -1.16 12.16
N THR A 304 9.21 -0.14 11.67
CA THR A 304 10.49 0.27 12.26
C THR A 304 10.36 0.94 13.61
N GLN A 305 9.17 1.46 13.93
CA GLN A 305 8.90 2.10 15.21
C GLN A 305 8.72 1.08 16.33
N GLY A 306 8.05 -0.05 16.02
CA GLY A 306 7.67 -1.09 16.98
C GLY A 306 6.22 -0.96 17.45
N LEU A 307 5.84 -1.77 18.43
CA LEU A 307 4.50 -1.78 19.04
C LEU A 307 4.48 -0.84 20.26
N SER A 308 3.51 0.09 20.31
CA SER A 308 3.32 0.99 21.45
C SER A 308 2.63 0.27 22.61
N LEU A 309 3.29 0.24 23.77
CA LEU A 309 2.69 -0.26 25.01
C LEU A 309 1.58 0.69 25.51
N THR A 310 1.79 2.00 25.41
CA THR A 310 0.81 3.02 25.78
C THR A 310 -0.53 2.87 25.03
N GLU A 311 -0.50 2.52 23.74
CA GLU A 311 -1.74 2.30 23.00
C GLU A 311 -2.43 0.98 23.40
N LEU A 312 -1.69 -0.08 23.77
CA LEU A 312 -2.27 -1.31 24.34
C LEU A 312 -2.95 -1.02 25.68
N GLU A 313 -2.27 -0.31 26.58
CA GLU A 313 -2.81 0.09 27.88
C GLU A 313 -4.07 0.95 27.75
N LYS A 314 -4.09 1.86 26.76
CA LYS A 314 -5.26 2.67 26.43
C LYS A 314 -6.41 1.83 25.87
N MET A 315 -6.13 0.80 25.06
CA MET A 315 -7.16 -0.13 24.60
C MET A 315 -7.73 -0.95 25.78
N ASN A 316 -6.87 -1.40 26.69
CA ASN A 316 -7.25 -2.14 27.90
C ASN A 316 -8.09 -1.29 28.85
N SER A 317 -7.68 -0.05 29.12
CA SER A 317 -8.40 0.90 29.99
C SER A 317 -9.80 1.24 29.50
N LYS A 318 -10.05 1.06 28.19
CA LYS A 318 -11.38 1.23 27.57
C LYS A 318 -12.20 -0.06 27.53
N GLY A 319 -11.69 -1.16 28.08
CA GLY A 319 -12.36 -2.47 28.12
C GLY A 319 -12.48 -3.14 26.76
N LEU A 320 -11.57 -2.85 25.83
CA LEU A 320 -11.65 -3.32 24.43
C LEU A 320 -10.87 -4.61 24.21
N ILE A 321 -9.85 -4.80 25.02
CA ILE A 321 -8.91 -5.92 25.07
C ILE A 321 -8.62 -6.20 26.55
N THR A 322 -8.06 -7.37 26.86
CA THR A 322 -7.55 -7.69 28.20
C THR A 322 -6.04 -7.79 28.11
N TYR A 323 -5.34 -6.74 28.53
CA TYR A 323 -3.88 -6.68 28.44
C TYR A 323 -3.20 -7.30 29.66
N ASP A 324 -2.48 -8.40 29.44
CA ASP A 324 -1.58 -9.04 30.41
C ASP A 324 -0.12 -8.69 30.08
N PRO A 325 0.54 -7.81 30.87
CA PRO A 325 1.92 -7.41 30.61
C PRO A 325 2.92 -8.57 30.77
N THR A 326 2.60 -9.61 31.55
CA THR A 326 3.54 -10.70 31.85
C THR A 326 3.95 -11.48 30.61
N ALA A 327 3.07 -11.58 29.60
CA ALA A 327 3.39 -12.21 28.32
C ALA A 327 4.42 -11.42 27.52
N ILE A 328 4.42 -10.08 27.62
CA ILE A 328 5.43 -9.22 26.99
C ILE A 328 6.73 -9.27 27.79
N ASP A 329 6.66 -9.27 29.12
CA ASP A 329 7.84 -9.37 30.00
C ASP A 329 8.62 -10.65 29.71
N ALA A 330 7.94 -11.80 29.59
CA ALA A 330 8.58 -13.07 29.23
C ALA A 330 9.28 -13.00 27.86
N LEU A 331 8.69 -12.32 26.87
CA LEU A 331 9.28 -12.15 25.55
C LEU A 331 10.49 -11.19 25.54
N LEU A 332 10.52 -10.21 26.45
CA LEU A 332 11.66 -9.32 26.68
C LEU A 332 12.80 -10.06 27.40
N GLU A 333 12.49 -10.83 28.45
CA GLU A 333 13.44 -11.68 29.18
C GLU A 333 14.09 -12.72 28.27
N ASP A 334 13.30 -13.36 27.40
CA ASP A 334 13.81 -14.32 26.41
C ASP A 334 14.51 -13.65 25.21
N HIS A 335 14.65 -12.32 25.20
CA HIS A 335 15.27 -11.55 24.12
C HIS A 335 14.63 -11.71 22.74
N TYR A 336 13.34 -12.04 22.68
CA TYR A 336 12.56 -11.96 21.42
C TYR A 336 12.13 -10.53 21.13
N LEU A 337 11.96 -9.72 22.17
CA LEU A 337 11.68 -8.29 22.07
C LEU A 337 12.81 -7.48 22.70
N GLU A 338 12.92 -6.23 22.29
CA GLU A 338 13.74 -5.21 22.95
C GLU A 338 12.89 -3.97 23.24
N SER A 339 13.16 -3.34 24.38
CA SER A 339 12.52 -2.08 24.77
C SER A 339 13.20 -0.90 24.10
N HIS A 340 12.41 0.03 23.58
CA HIS A 340 12.84 1.27 22.97
C HIS A 340 11.93 2.42 23.44
N GLY A 341 12.09 2.82 24.70
CA GLY A 341 11.20 3.77 25.38
C GLY A 341 9.81 3.17 25.60
N GLU A 342 8.75 3.86 25.15
CA GLU A 342 7.35 3.39 25.21
C GLU A 342 6.99 2.33 24.16
N TRP A 343 7.99 1.90 23.36
CA TRP A 343 7.83 0.98 22.24
C TRP A 343 8.59 -0.30 22.51
N ILE A 344 8.09 -1.41 21.99
CA ILE A 344 8.81 -2.68 21.91
C ILE A 344 9.04 -3.06 20.45
N ARG A 345 10.22 -3.61 20.15
CA ARG A 345 10.62 -4.02 18.81
C ARG A 345 11.00 -5.49 18.78
N LEU A 346 10.84 -6.12 17.63
CA LEU A 346 11.40 -7.45 17.40
C LEU A 346 12.92 -7.36 17.41
N THR A 347 13.57 -8.19 18.22
CA THR A 347 14.98 -8.47 18.00
C THR A 347 15.15 -9.34 16.76
N HIS A 348 16.39 -9.55 16.34
CA HIS A 348 16.71 -10.58 15.35
C HIS A 348 16.14 -11.95 15.75
N LYS A 349 16.25 -12.35 17.02
CA LYS A 349 15.71 -13.61 17.53
C LYS A 349 14.18 -13.63 17.44
N GLY A 350 13.53 -12.51 17.77
CA GLY A 350 12.07 -12.33 17.65
C GLY A 350 11.55 -12.45 16.23
N LEU A 351 12.25 -11.84 15.27
CA LEU A 351 11.84 -11.84 13.86
C LEU A 351 11.77 -13.26 13.29
N LEU A 352 12.73 -14.13 13.65
CA LEU A 352 12.72 -15.54 13.27
C LEU A 352 11.39 -16.19 13.67
N VAL A 353 10.93 -15.94 14.89
CA VAL A 353 9.72 -16.56 15.45
C VAL A 353 8.51 -15.62 15.42
N PHE A 354 8.48 -14.66 14.49
CA PHE A 354 7.52 -13.53 14.47
C PHE A 354 6.06 -13.95 14.70
N THR A 355 5.59 -14.98 13.99
CA THR A 355 4.21 -15.46 14.12
C THR A 355 3.86 -15.95 15.53
N ASN A 356 4.83 -16.54 16.24
CA ASN A 356 4.64 -16.95 17.64
C ASN A 356 4.65 -15.73 18.57
N VAL A 357 5.56 -14.78 18.36
CA VAL A 357 5.64 -13.55 19.17
C VAL A 357 4.36 -12.73 19.03
N ALA A 358 3.96 -12.41 17.80
CA ALA A 358 2.73 -11.68 17.51
C ALA A 358 1.48 -12.42 18.00
N GLY A 359 1.47 -13.75 17.86
CA GLY A 359 0.40 -14.61 18.36
C GLY A 359 0.27 -14.58 19.88
N SER A 360 1.39 -14.66 20.60
CA SER A 360 1.42 -14.63 22.07
C SER A 360 0.93 -13.29 22.61
N ILE A 361 1.42 -12.19 22.05
CA ILE A 361 0.97 -10.83 22.42
C ILE A 361 -0.53 -10.67 22.14
N SER A 362 -1.00 -11.13 20.98
CA SER A 362 -2.42 -11.03 20.60
C SER A 362 -3.36 -11.98 21.36
N GLN A 363 -2.82 -12.95 22.10
CA GLN A 363 -3.58 -13.83 23.00
C GLN A 363 -3.61 -13.28 24.42
N ALA A 364 -2.54 -12.57 24.81
CA ALA A 364 -2.42 -11.83 26.06
C ALA A 364 -3.07 -10.43 26.01
N CYS A 365 -3.79 -10.14 24.93
CA CYS A 365 -4.57 -8.92 24.68
C CYS A 365 -5.95 -9.37 24.17
#